data_AF-A0AAD2HLD6-F1
#
_entry.id   AF-A0AAD2HLD6-F1
#
_cell.length_a   1.000
_cell.length_b   1.000
_cell.length_c   1.000
_cell.angle_alpha   90.00
_cell.angle_beta   90.00
_cell.angle_gamma   90.00
#
_symmetry.space_group_name_H-M   'P 1'
#
loop_
_entity.id
_entity.type
_entity.pdbx_description
1 polymer ?
#
loop_
_entity_poly.entity_id
_entity_poly.type
_entity_poly.pdbx_seq_one_letter_code
_entity_poly.pdbx_strand_id
1 'polypeptide(L)'
;MPDQRQSAHYCRALAIRALDLYQSNDPQPFKIDILSGMRMLENAWNHVTPSTIANCWTHTKITPKETDKWEEIFVDPNAPDSSDSESKEPKMDKPAASPEKPASAKANSDAWDVILEFAMTEMSLPQAEQGLERVLGTDYYPKDWNAPLDAVMACKGDSIKAELAVRDLMATQTEAAAKGPLRRFACDRHLRAAEDALSDTIQTLATVKC
;
A
#
# COMPACT_ATOMS: atom_id res chain seq x y z
N MET A 1 9.09 7.57 -1.21
CA MET A 1 8.13 6.68 -1.89
C MET A 1 8.57 6.57 -3.35
N PRO A 2 9.12 5.44 -3.80
CA PRO A 2 9.54 5.28 -5.20
C PRO A 2 8.32 5.36 -6.14
N ASP A 3 8.48 6.09 -7.23
CA ASP A 3 7.42 6.49 -8.17
C ASP A 3 6.79 5.28 -8.90
N GLN A 4 5.47 5.13 -8.75
CA GLN A 4 4.68 3.97 -9.17
C GLN A 4 4.57 3.82 -10.70
N ARG A 5 5.00 4.82 -11.49
CA ARG A 5 4.85 4.84 -12.95
C ARG A 5 5.97 4.13 -13.71
N GLN A 6 7.21 4.18 -13.22
CA GLN A 6 8.31 3.37 -13.79
C GLN A 6 8.04 1.88 -13.57
N SER A 7 7.43 1.55 -12.42
CA SER A 7 6.91 0.21 -12.16
C SER A 7 5.86 -0.20 -13.20
N ALA A 8 4.99 0.70 -13.66
CA ALA A 8 3.90 0.33 -14.59
C ALA A 8 4.42 -0.15 -15.96
N HIS A 9 5.41 0.53 -16.55
CA HIS A 9 5.98 0.11 -17.84
C HIS A 9 6.73 -1.23 -17.73
N TYR A 10 7.51 -1.41 -16.67
CA TYR A 10 8.20 -2.66 -16.39
C TYR A 10 7.23 -3.81 -16.12
N CYS A 11 6.24 -3.60 -15.25
CA CYS A 11 5.19 -4.59 -14.95
C CYS A 11 4.40 -4.96 -16.20
N ARG A 12 4.10 -4.01 -17.08
CA ARG A 12 3.44 -4.28 -18.36
C ARG A 12 4.30 -5.15 -19.28
N ALA A 13 5.59 -4.83 -19.43
CA ALA A 13 6.51 -5.65 -20.22
C ALA A 13 6.63 -7.08 -19.66
N LEU A 14 6.66 -7.21 -18.34
CA LEU A 14 6.72 -8.50 -17.64
C LEU A 14 5.45 -9.32 -17.84
N ALA A 15 4.28 -8.70 -17.74
CA ALA A 15 3.00 -9.34 -17.99
C ALA A 15 2.87 -9.85 -19.44
N ILE A 16 3.27 -9.04 -20.43
CA ILE A 16 3.25 -9.44 -21.84
C ILE A 16 4.17 -10.65 -22.07
N ARG A 17 5.42 -10.60 -21.56
CA ARG A 17 6.36 -11.72 -21.69
C ARG A 17 5.84 -13.00 -21.02
N ALA A 18 5.23 -12.89 -19.85
CA ALA A 18 4.66 -14.05 -19.16
C ALA A 18 3.52 -14.70 -19.96
N LEU A 19 2.69 -13.90 -20.63
CA LEU A 19 1.64 -14.40 -21.53
C LEU A 19 2.22 -15.12 -22.75
N ASP A 20 3.25 -14.55 -23.38
CA ASP A 20 3.91 -15.17 -24.55
C ASP A 20 4.55 -16.53 -24.19
N LEU A 21 5.17 -16.63 -23.01
CA LEU A 21 5.76 -17.88 -22.50
C LEU A 21 4.69 -18.91 -22.13
N TYR A 22 3.56 -18.47 -21.57
CA TYR A 22 2.42 -19.33 -21.30
C TYR A 22 1.84 -19.90 -22.60
N GLN A 23 1.68 -19.07 -23.63
CA GLN A 23 1.25 -19.51 -24.96
C GLN A 23 2.24 -20.48 -25.62
N SER A 24 3.53 -20.33 -25.32
CA SER A 24 4.61 -21.20 -25.80
C SER A 24 4.78 -22.48 -24.96
N ASN A 25 3.95 -22.68 -23.94
CA ASN A 25 3.97 -23.83 -23.03
C ASN A 25 5.31 -24.02 -22.29
N ASP A 26 5.99 -22.92 -21.97
CA ASP A 26 7.23 -22.95 -21.20
C ASP A 26 6.94 -23.38 -19.74
N PRO A 27 7.67 -24.34 -19.16
CA PRO A 27 7.46 -24.81 -17.79
C PRO A 27 7.76 -23.76 -16.71
N GLN A 28 8.44 -22.64 -17.02
CA GLN A 28 8.81 -21.62 -16.04
C GLN A 28 8.60 -20.18 -16.58
N PRO A 29 7.34 -19.76 -16.81
CA PRO A 29 7.02 -18.45 -17.42
C PRO A 29 7.50 -17.25 -16.57
N PHE A 30 7.68 -17.45 -15.26
CA PHE A 30 8.14 -16.41 -14.33
C PHE A 30 9.66 -16.38 -14.14
N LYS A 31 10.40 -17.33 -14.71
CA LYS A 31 11.86 -17.29 -14.65
C LYS A 31 12.37 -16.20 -15.60
N ILE A 32 12.91 -15.14 -15.02
CA ILE A 32 13.53 -14.03 -15.75
C ILE A 32 15.03 -14.15 -15.59
N ASP A 33 15.72 -14.24 -16.71
CA ASP A 33 17.17 -14.12 -16.75
C ASP A 33 17.58 -12.65 -16.51
N ILE A 34 18.69 -12.42 -15.80
CA ILE A 34 19.12 -11.07 -15.38
C ILE A 34 19.32 -10.16 -16.60
N LEU A 35 19.89 -10.67 -17.70
CA LEU A 35 20.08 -9.89 -18.92
C LEU A 35 18.73 -9.46 -19.52
N SER A 36 17.76 -10.37 -19.51
CA SER A 36 16.39 -10.06 -19.96
C SER A 36 15.75 -8.98 -19.07
N GLY A 37 15.94 -9.09 -17.76
CA GLY A 37 15.48 -8.07 -16.80
C GLY A 37 16.09 -6.69 -17.07
N MET A 38 17.41 -6.62 -17.30
CA MET A 38 18.13 -5.38 -17.61
C MET A 38 17.63 -4.73 -18.91
N ARG A 39 17.42 -5.52 -19.97
CA ARG A 39 16.86 -5.02 -21.24
C ARG A 39 15.44 -4.50 -21.10
N MET A 40 14.60 -5.16 -20.29
CA MET A 40 13.24 -4.69 -20.02
C MET A 40 13.25 -3.37 -19.24
N LEU A 41 14.18 -3.21 -18.29
CA LEU A 41 14.36 -1.96 -17.55
C LEU A 41 14.81 -0.83 -18.48
N GLU A 42 15.81 -1.07 -19.32
CA GLU A 42 16.28 -0.10 -20.32
C GLU A 42 15.16 0.32 -21.28
N ASN A 43 14.40 -0.65 -21.79
CA ASN A 43 13.27 -0.36 -22.66
C ASN A 43 12.19 0.47 -21.94
N ALA A 44 11.86 0.12 -20.68
CA ALA A 44 10.93 0.89 -19.88
C ALA A 44 11.43 2.33 -19.64
N TRP A 45 12.73 2.50 -19.39
CA TRP A 45 13.36 3.82 -19.21
C TRP A 45 13.27 4.68 -20.47
N ASN A 46 13.53 4.10 -21.64
CA ASN A 46 13.43 4.81 -22.92
C ASN A 46 12.01 5.30 -23.24
N HIS A 47 10.98 4.74 -22.60
CA HIS A 47 9.60 5.21 -22.71
C HIS A 47 9.24 6.30 -21.70
N VAL A 48 10.12 6.62 -20.74
CA VAL A 48 9.93 7.73 -19.81
C VAL A 48 10.18 9.04 -20.54
N THR A 49 9.10 9.77 -20.83
CA THR A 49 9.19 11.08 -21.49
C THR A 49 9.44 12.20 -20.47
N PRO A 50 10.01 13.35 -20.88
CA PRO A 50 10.17 14.51 -20.01
C PRO A 50 8.85 14.97 -19.37
N SER A 51 7.72 14.84 -20.09
CA SER A 51 6.40 15.16 -19.54
C SER A 51 5.96 14.17 -18.46
N THR A 52 6.36 12.89 -18.56
CA THR A 52 6.13 11.88 -17.51
C THR A 52 6.89 12.26 -16.23
N ILE A 53 8.13 12.71 -16.35
CA ILE A 53 8.96 13.16 -15.22
C ILE A 53 8.36 14.43 -14.59
N ALA A 54 8.00 15.41 -15.40
CA ALA A 54 7.35 16.65 -14.93
C ALA A 54 6.04 16.35 -14.18
N ASN A 55 5.21 15.46 -14.72
CA ASN A 55 3.97 15.02 -14.07
C ASN A 55 4.25 14.30 -12.73
N CYS A 56 5.31 13.49 -12.64
CA CYS A 56 5.72 12.86 -11.39
C CYS A 56 6.14 13.90 -10.34
N TRP A 57 6.97 14.87 -10.71
CA TRP A 57 7.40 15.95 -9.81
C TRP A 57 6.21 16.78 -9.32
N THR A 58 5.25 17.08 -10.20
CA THR A 58 4.02 17.78 -9.82
C THR A 58 3.18 16.96 -8.84
N HIS A 59 3.01 15.66 -9.08
CA HIS A 59 2.23 14.78 -8.21
C HIS A 59 2.87 14.61 -6.82
N THR A 60 4.20 14.49 -6.78
CA THR A 60 4.96 14.36 -5.53
C THR A 60 5.16 15.70 -4.83
N LYS A 61 4.72 16.81 -5.44
CA LYS A 61 4.91 18.19 -4.96
C LYS A 61 6.39 18.54 -4.74
N ILE A 62 7.27 17.88 -5.50
CA ILE A 62 8.71 18.17 -5.53
C ILE A 62 8.99 19.38 -6.41
N THR A 63 8.08 19.71 -7.34
CA THR A 63 8.18 20.95 -8.12
C THR A 63 8.07 22.17 -7.18
N PRO A 64 9.10 23.03 -7.10
CA PRO A 64 9.05 24.33 -6.48
C PRO A 64 7.92 25.13 -7.10
N LYS A 65 7.18 25.83 -6.24
CA LYS A 65 6.07 26.68 -6.65
C LYS A 65 6.63 27.93 -7.30
N GLU A 66 6.99 27.86 -8.59
CA GLU A 66 7.27 28.96 -9.53
C GLU A 66 8.17 30.15 -9.10
N THR A 67 8.72 30.23 -7.89
CA THR A 67 9.48 31.41 -7.41
C THR A 67 10.84 31.11 -6.81
N ASP A 68 11.18 29.85 -6.58
CA ASP A 68 12.51 29.50 -6.07
C ASP A 68 13.42 29.15 -7.25
N LYS A 69 14.40 30.03 -7.48
CA LYS A 69 15.38 29.97 -8.55
C LYS A 69 16.04 28.59 -8.64
N TRP A 70 15.64 27.83 -9.64
CA TRP A 70 16.27 26.55 -10.00
C TRP A 70 17.71 26.69 -10.51
N GLU A 71 18.18 27.92 -10.77
CA GLU A 71 19.51 28.22 -11.29
C GLU A 71 20.64 27.96 -10.28
N GLU A 72 20.35 27.75 -9.00
CA GLU A 72 21.38 27.49 -7.97
C GLU A 72 21.66 25.99 -7.73
N ILE A 73 20.85 25.07 -8.27
CA ILE A 73 20.99 23.61 -8.02
C ILE A 73 21.72 22.89 -9.17
N PHE A 74 21.65 23.42 -10.39
CA PHE A 74 22.42 22.87 -11.51
C PHE A 74 23.87 23.33 -11.40
N VAL A 75 24.68 22.52 -10.71
CA VAL A 75 26.14 22.61 -10.74
C VAL A 75 26.57 22.44 -12.20
N ASP A 76 27.09 23.51 -12.81
CA ASP A 76 27.72 23.43 -14.12
C ASP A 76 28.93 22.48 -13.99
N PRO A 77 28.93 21.32 -14.67
CA PRO A 77 30.01 20.35 -14.56
C PRO A 77 31.35 20.88 -15.09
N ASN A 78 31.38 22.03 -15.76
CA ASN A 78 32.59 22.69 -16.22
C ASN A 78 32.95 23.96 -15.44
N ALA A 79 32.25 24.27 -14.33
CA ALA A 79 32.63 25.39 -13.49
C ALA A 79 34.04 25.15 -12.94
N PRO A 80 34.99 26.09 -13.12
CA PRO A 80 36.32 25.96 -12.53
C PRO A 80 36.16 25.90 -11.01
N ASP A 81 36.78 24.89 -10.41
CA ASP A 81 36.79 24.61 -8.98
C ASP A 81 37.38 25.80 -8.22
N SER A 82 36.52 26.76 -7.91
CA SER A 82 36.87 27.95 -7.13
C SER A 82 36.84 27.57 -5.66
N SER A 83 37.93 26.95 -5.22
CA SER A 83 38.35 26.89 -3.83
C SER A 83 38.33 28.28 -3.20
N ASP A 84 37.46 28.47 -2.21
CA ASP A 84 37.80 28.86 -0.84
C ASP A 84 36.53 29.36 -0.15
N SER A 85 35.90 28.49 0.62
CA SER A 85 34.93 28.90 1.63
C SER A 85 35.03 27.96 2.81
N GLU A 86 35.78 28.43 3.78
CA GLU A 86 35.99 27.90 5.12
C GLU A 86 34.65 27.53 5.77
N SER A 87 34.29 26.26 5.61
CA SER A 87 33.07 25.68 6.17
C SER A 87 33.32 25.34 7.62
N LYS A 88 32.87 26.23 8.50
CA LYS A 88 32.81 26.03 9.94
C LYS A 88 31.86 24.85 10.21
N GLU A 89 32.44 23.70 10.58
CA GLU A 89 31.69 22.49 10.93
C GLU A 89 30.61 22.79 11.98
N PRO A 90 29.32 22.61 11.67
CA PRO A 90 28.31 22.51 12.70
C PRO A 90 28.45 21.14 13.36
N LYS A 91 28.79 21.14 14.66
CA LYS A 91 28.74 19.95 15.51
C LYS A 91 27.36 19.32 15.38
N MET A 92 27.33 18.19 14.68
CA MET A 92 26.14 17.37 14.52
C MET A 92 25.95 16.59 15.81
N ASP A 93 25.10 17.12 16.69
CA ASP A 93 24.59 16.38 17.83
C ASP A 93 23.86 15.14 17.29
N LYS A 94 24.37 13.99 17.75
CA LYS A 94 23.89 12.63 17.52
C LYS A 94 22.36 12.58 17.68
N PRO A 95 21.57 12.38 16.61
CA PRO A 95 20.15 12.12 16.77
C PRO A 95 19.99 10.80 17.50
N ALA A 96 19.34 10.89 18.65
CA ALA A 96 18.91 9.79 19.46
C ALA A 96 18.11 8.78 18.62
N ALA A 97 18.37 7.51 18.91
CA ALA A 97 17.67 6.32 18.48
C ALA A 97 16.31 6.55 17.82
N SER A 98 16.24 6.21 16.52
CA SER A 98 14.98 5.92 15.86
C SER A 98 14.31 4.75 16.60
N PRO A 99 13.08 4.87 17.11
CA PRO A 99 12.42 3.77 17.77
C PRO A 99 12.04 2.72 16.72
N GLU A 100 12.71 1.59 16.81
CA GLU A 100 12.46 0.40 16.02
C GLU A 100 11.00 -0.06 16.18
N LYS A 101 10.44 -0.51 15.05
CA LYS A 101 9.07 -0.97 14.86
C LYS A 101 8.93 -2.44 15.28
N PRO A 102 8.35 -2.71 16.47
CA PRO A 102 7.44 -3.86 16.63
C PRO A 102 6.07 -3.50 17.27
N ALA A 103 5.67 -2.23 17.27
CA ALA A 103 4.47 -1.77 17.99
C ALA A 103 3.09 -2.20 17.41
N SER A 104 2.99 -2.65 16.15
CA SER A 104 1.68 -2.74 15.48
C SER A 104 0.82 -3.95 15.89
N ALA A 105 1.41 -5.05 16.36
CA ALA A 105 0.63 -6.23 16.76
C ALA A 105 -0.09 -6.01 18.10
N LYS A 106 0.59 -5.35 19.04
CA LYS A 106 0.02 -5.02 20.35
C LYS A 106 -1.09 -3.96 20.23
N ALA A 107 -0.83 -2.91 19.46
CA ALA A 107 -1.83 -1.87 19.20
C ALA A 107 -3.12 -2.43 18.56
N ASN A 108 -3.00 -3.41 17.65
CA ASN A 108 -4.17 -4.09 17.10
C ASN A 108 -4.96 -4.89 18.14
N SER A 109 -4.27 -5.56 19.07
CA SER A 109 -4.94 -6.26 20.18
C SER A 109 -5.69 -5.28 21.08
N ASP A 110 -5.01 -4.20 21.48
CA ASP A 110 -5.58 -3.17 22.35
C ASP A 110 -6.78 -2.47 21.67
N ALA A 111 -6.78 -2.33 20.33
CA ALA A 111 -7.90 -1.75 19.59
C ALA A 111 -9.13 -2.67 19.56
N TRP A 112 -8.93 -4.00 19.51
CA TRP A 112 -10.03 -4.95 19.67
C TRP A 112 -10.64 -4.90 21.07
N ASP A 113 -9.85 -4.65 22.10
CA ASP A 113 -10.36 -4.46 23.47
C ASP A 113 -11.29 -3.23 23.56
N VAL A 114 -10.98 -2.14 22.85
CA VAL A 114 -11.88 -0.96 22.75
C VAL A 114 -13.22 -1.32 22.10
N ILE A 115 -13.23 -2.15 21.05
CA ILE A 115 -14.47 -2.61 20.41
C ILE A 115 -15.27 -3.51 21.36
N LEU A 116 -14.61 -4.39 22.11
CA LEU A 116 -15.28 -5.24 23.09
C LEU A 116 -15.86 -4.40 24.24
N GLU A 117 -15.14 -3.39 24.71
CA GLU A 117 -15.65 -2.42 25.68
C GLU A 117 -16.89 -1.69 25.14
N PHE A 118 -16.87 -1.28 23.87
CA PHE A 118 -18.03 -0.69 23.19
C PHE A 118 -19.23 -1.63 23.11
N ALA A 119 -19.00 -2.93 22.87
CA ALA A 119 -20.06 -3.92 22.83
C ALA A 119 -20.72 -4.17 24.19
N MET A 120 -19.98 -3.98 25.28
CA MET A 120 -20.42 -4.31 26.64
C MET A 120 -20.91 -3.10 27.45
N THR A 121 -20.55 -1.88 27.05
CA THR A 121 -20.88 -0.64 27.77
C THR A 121 -21.79 0.27 26.96
N GLU A 122 -22.49 1.20 27.61
CA GLU A 122 -23.30 2.22 26.93
C GLU A 122 -22.45 3.40 26.39
N MET A 123 -21.24 3.13 25.92
CA MET A 123 -20.44 4.20 25.30
C MET A 123 -21.03 4.55 23.92
N SER A 124 -20.88 5.82 23.53
CA SER A 124 -21.34 6.28 22.21
C SER A 124 -20.33 5.96 21.11
N LEU A 125 -20.79 5.84 19.86
CA LEU A 125 -19.92 5.58 18.71
C LEU A 125 -18.73 6.57 18.60
N PRO A 126 -18.91 7.90 18.78
CA PRO A 126 -17.78 8.83 18.75
C PRO A 126 -16.73 8.60 19.86
N GLN A 127 -17.15 8.09 21.03
CA GLN A 127 -16.22 7.74 22.10
C GLN A 127 -15.43 6.48 21.76
N ALA A 128 -16.06 5.51 21.09
CA ALA A 128 -15.39 4.28 20.65
C ALA A 128 -14.35 4.61 19.56
N GLU A 129 -14.72 5.41 18.58
CA GLU A 129 -13.80 5.91 17.54
C GLU A 129 -12.62 6.68 18.14
N GLN A 130 -12.86 7.56 19.12
CA GLN A 130 -11.79 8.27 19.81
C GLN A 130 -10.87 7.31 20.59
N GLY A 131 -11.41 6.23 21.16
CA GLY A 131 -10.63 5.17 21.80
C GLY A 131 -9.71 4.47 20.81
N LEU A 132 -10.23 4.11 19.63
CA LEU A 132 -9.46 3.50 18.54
C LEU A 132 -8.36 4.43 18.03
N GLU A 133 -8.67 5.70 17.80
CA GLU A 133 -7.69 6.73 17.41
C GLU A 133 -6.57 6.87 18.44
N ARG A 134 -6.90 6.80 19.73
CA ARG A 134 -5.89 6.88 20.80
C ARG A 134 -4.95 5.68 20.81
N VAL A 135 -5.47 4.48 20.56
CA VAL A 135 -4.69 3.24 20.59
C VAL A 135 -3.85 3.07 19.33
N LEU A 136 -4.43 3.35 18.16
CA LEU A 136 -3.80 3.10 16.86
C LEU A 136 -3.02 4.31 16.32
N GLY A 137 -3.31 5.52 16.82
CA GLY A 137 -2.63 6.74 16.42
C GLY A 137 -2.71 6.97 14.91
N THR A 138 -1.54 7.10 14.27
CA THR A 138 -1.43 7.31 12.82
C THR A 138 -1.84 6.11 11.98
N ASP A 139 -1.92 4.92 12.57
CA ASP A 139 -2.33 3.70 11.88
C ASP A 139 -3.85 3.49 11.91
N TYR A 140 -4.61 4.40 12.54
CA TYR A 140 -6.07 4.35 12.52
C TYR A 140 -6.63 4.67 11.13
N TYR A 141 -7.32 3.69 10.53
CA TYR A 141 -8.07 3.88 9.31
C TYR A 141 -9.54 3.52 9.54
N PRO A 142 -10.48 4.50 9.53
CA PRO A 142 -11.88 4.26 9.90
C PRO A 142 -12.54 3.08 9.17
N LYS A 143 -12.23 2.90 7.88
CA LYS A 143 -12.83 1.83 7.06
C LYS A 143 -12.51 0.42 7.54
N ASP A 144 -11.36 0.22 8.18
CA ASP A 144 -10.96 -1.10 8.68
C ASP A 144 -11.77 -1.49 9.93
N TRP A 145 -12.38 -0.51 10.60
CA TRP A 145 -13.13 -0.66 11.84
C TRP A 145 -14.65 -0.50 11.66
N ASN A 146 -15.13 -0.09 10.49
CA ASN A 146 -16.57 0.00 10.22
C ASN A 146 -17.29 -1.34 10.42
N ALA A 147 -16.74 -2.45 9.91
CA ALA A 147 -17.38 -3.76 10.02
C ALA A 147 -17.62 -4.20 11.48
N PRO A 148 -16.63 -4.16 12.40
CA PRO A 148 -16.90 -4.46 13.80
C PRO A 148 -17.80 -3.43 14.50
N LEU A 149 -17.68 -2.14 14.20
CA LEU A 149 -18.57 -1.11 14.77
C LEU A 149 -20.03 -1.31 14.32
N ASP A 150 -20.26 -1.60 13.04
CA ASP A 150 -21.58 -1.91 12.49
C ASP A 150 -22.17 -3.18 13.11
N ALA A 151 -21.35 -4.20 13.35
CA ALA A 151 -21.79 -5.44 13.99
C ALA A 151 -22.28 -5.20 15.44
N VAL A 152 -21.58 -4.35 16.21
CA VAL A 152 -22.02 -3.93 17.54
C VAL A 152 -23.34 -3.15 17.44
N MET A 153 -23.42 -2.19 16.51
CA MET A 153 -24.61 -1.36 16.33
C MET A 153 -25.83 -2.14 15.85
N ALA A 154 -25.65 -3.20 15.07
CA ALA A 154 -26.72 -4.11 14.64
C ALA A 154 -27.29 -4.96 15.79
N CYS A 155 -26.53 -5.14 16.88
CA CYS A 155 -26.93 -5.90 18.06
C CYS A 155 -27.42 -5.00 19.21
N LYS A 156 -27.88 -3.78 18.89
CA LYS A 156 -28.31 -2.79 19.89
C LYS A 156 -29.31 -3.38 20.89
N GLY A 157 -28.90 -3.42 22.16
CA GLY A 157 -29.71 -3.94 23.28
C GLY A 157 -29.42 -5.39 23.70
N ASP A 158 -28.50 -6.08 23.03
CA ASP A 158 -28.06 -7.43 23.39
C ASP A 158 -26.53 -7.49 23.40
N SER A 159 -25.95 -7.23 24.57
CA SER A 159 -24.49 -7.16 24.76
C SER A 159 -23.81 -8.50 24.53
N ILE A 160 -24.48 -9.62 24.84
CA ILE A 160 -23.94 -10.98 24.62
C ILE A 160 -23.83 -11.25 23.11
N LYS A 161 -24.85 -10.88 22.34
CA LYS A 161 -24.84 -11.04 20.88
C LYS A 161 -23.81 -10.12 20.22
N ALA A 162 -23.67 -8.89 20.70
CA ALA A 162 -22.65 -7.95 20.21
C ALA A 162 -21.22 -8.47 20.47
N GLU A 163 -20.95 -8.96 21.69
CA GLU A 163 -19.64 -9.52 22.07
C GLU A 163 -19.27 -10.73 21.20
N LEU A 164 -20.22 -11.65 20.98
CA LEU A 164 -20.02 -12.81 20.10
C LEU A 164 -19.69 -12.39 18.67
N ALA A 165 -20.44 -11.44 18.10
CA ALA A 165 -20.20 -10.95 16.74
C ALA A 165 -18.80 -10.33 16.58
N VAL A 166 -18.34 -9.58 17.58
CA VAL A 166 -16.99 -8.99 17.59
C VAL A 166 -15.91 -10.07 17.68
N ARG A 167 -16.08 -11.08 18.55
CA ARG A 167 -15.12 -12.19 18.67
C ARG A 167 -15.02 -13.02 17.39
N ASP A 168 -16.14 -13.29 16.74
CA ASP A 168 -16.14 -13.98 15.44
C ASP A 168 -15.35 -13.19 14.40
N LEU A 169 -15.54 -11.87 14.33
CA LEU A 169 -14.77 -11.01 13.44
C LEU A 169 -13.27 -11.01 13.77
N MET A 170 -12.89 -10.97 15.05
CA MET A 170 -11.50 -11.07 15.49
C MET A 170 -10.86 -12.40 15.05
N ALA A 171 -11.59 -13.51 15.14
CA ALA A 171 -11.14 -14.82 14.64
C ALA A 171 -10.95 -14.80 13.11
N THR A 172 -11.87 -14.20 12.36
CA THR A 172 -11.72 -14.10 10.89
C THR A 172 -10.52 -13.24 10.48
N GLN A 173 -10.22 -12.15 11.19
CA GLN A 173 -9.07 -11.30 10.91
C GLN A 173 -7.74 -12.00 11.23
N THR A 174 -7.67 -12.74 12.34
CA THR A 174 -6.47 -13.50 12.72
C THR A 174 -6.22 -14.66 11.75
N GLU A 175 -7.26 -15.38 11.30
CA GLU A 175 -7.14 -16.37 10.24
C GLU A 175 -6.72 -15.76 8.89
N ALA A 176 -7.25 -14.59 8.55
CA ALA A 176 -6.87 -13.88 7.32
C ALA A 176 -5.40 -13.43 7.35
N ALA A 177 -4.90 -13.00 8.51
CA ALA A 177 -3.50 -12.65 8.73
C ALA A 177 -2.58 -13.89 8.66
N ALA A 178 -3.04 -15.04 9.17
CA ALA A 178 -2.30 -16.31 9.12
C ALA A 178 -2.19 -16.89 7.69
N LYS A 179 -3.15 -16.62 6.81
CA LYS A 179 -3.16 -17.10 5.41
C LYS A 179 -2.21 -16.35 4.45
N GLY A 180 -1.34 -15.48 4.98
CA GLY A 180 -0.23 -14.88 4.25
C GLY A 180 -0.60 -13.75 3.27
N PRO A 181 0.41 -13.09 2.66
CA PRO A 181 0.27 -11.81 1.95
C PRO A 181 -0.67 -11.84 0.73
N LEU A 182 -1.04 -13.03 0.25
CA LEU A 182 -1.88 -13.21 -0.93
C LEU A 182 -3.29 -12.63 -0.73
N ARG A 183 -3.76 -12.42 0.50
CA ARG A 183 -5.05 -11.77 0.77
C ARG A 183 -5.04 -10.24 0.80
N ARG A 184 -3.88 -9.56 0.86
CA ARG A 184 -3.86 -8.09 0.78
C ARG A 184 -4.39 -7.55 -0.55
N PHE A 185 -4.31 -8.36 -1.60
CA PHE A 185 -4.88 -8.06 -2.91
C PHE A 185 -6.40 -8.31 -2.99
N ALA A 186 -6.98 -9.06 -2.04
CA ALA A 186 -8.41 -9.39 -2.02
C ALA A 186 -9.31 -8.21 -1.58
N CYS A 187 -8.74 -7.09 -1.14
CA CYS A 187 -9.47 -5.85 -0.86
C CYS A 187 -9.37 -4.82 -2.01
N ASP A 188 -8.59 -5.11 -3.06
CA ASP A 188 -8.53 -4.23 -4.22
C ASP A 188 -9.79 -4.42 -5.09
N ARG A 189 -10.59 -3.35 -5.18
CA ARG A 189 -11.87 -3.33 -5.91
C ARG A 189 -11.69 -3.68 -7.38
N HIS A 190 -10.56 -3.31 -7.98
CA HIS A 190 -10.27 -3.62 -9.38
C HIS A 190 -9.95 -5.09 -9.57
N LEU A 191 -9.26 -5.72 -8.62
CA LEU A 191 -9.01 -7.16 -8.67
C LEU A 191 -10.31 -7.97 -8.48
N ARG A 192 -11.19 -7.58 -7.54
CA ARG A 192 -12.49 -8.25 -7.39
C ARG A 192 -13.35 -8.14 -8.64
N ALA A 193 -13.44 -6.95 -9.22
CA ALA A 193 -14.19 -6.78 -10.47
C ALA A 193 -13.61 -7.62 -11.62
N ALA A 194 -12.29 -7.79 -11.66
CA ALA A 194 -11.64 -8.67 -12.63
C ALA A 194 -11.90 -10.16 -12.35
N GLU A 195 -11.93 -10.57 -11.08
CA GLU A 195 -12.26 -11.94 -10.65
C GLU A 195 -13.71 -12.31 -10.96
N ASP A 196 -14.65 -11.39 -10.71
CA ASP A 196 -16.06 -11.55 -11.04
C ASP A 196 -16.25 -11.68 -12.56
N ALA A 197 -15.63 -10.78 -13.34
CA ALA A 197 -15.69 -10.84 -14.81
C ALA A 197 -15.10 -12.15 -15.37
N LEU A 198 -13.99 -12.63 -14.80
CA LEU A 198 -13.39 -13.90 -15.20
C LEU A 198 -14.33 -15.07 -14.89
N SER A 199 -14.92 -15.09 -13.70
CA SER A 199 -15.87 -16.11 -13.27
C SER A 199 -17.10 -16.17 -14.18
N ASP A 200 -17.65 -15.02 -14.56
CA ASP A 200 -18.77 -14.92 -15.52
C ASP A 200 -18.39 -15.49 -16.89
N THR A 201 -17.20 -15.17 -17.41
CA THR A 201 -16.76 -15.72 -18.71
C THR A 201 -16.58 -17.23 -18.66
N ILE A 202 -16.06 -17.79 -17.56
CA ILE A 202 -15.93 -19.24 -17.38
C ILE A 202 -17.30 -19.91 -17.37
N GLN A 203 -18.27 -19.36 -16.65
CA GLN A 203 -19.64 -19.89 -16.64
C GLN A 203 -20.29 -19.80 -18.03
N THR A 204 -20.07 -18.69 -18.74
CA THR A 204 -20.56 -18.50 -20.12
C THR A 204 -19.95 -19.53 -21.07
N LEU A 205 -18.65 -19.82 -20.95
CA LEU A 205 -18.01 -20.88 -21.74
C LEU A 205 -18.49 -22.28 -21.37
N ALA A 206 -18.87 -22.51 -20.11
CA ALA A 206 -19.40 -23.79 -19.68
C ALA A 206 -20.81 -24.07 -20.24
N THR A 207 -21.63 -23.04 -20.45
CA THR A 207 -22.97 -23.17 -21.03
C THR A 207 -22.99 -23.25 -22.55
N VAL A 208 -21.89 -22.87 -23.22
CA VAL A 208 -21.72 -22.96 -24.69
C VAL A 208 -21.29 -24.37 -25.14
N LYS A 209 -21.21 -25.35 -24.24
CA LYS A 209 -21.01 -26.76 -24.63
C LYS A 209 -22.22 -27.27 -25.42
N CYS A 210 -21.98 -27.46 -26.73
CA CYS A 210 -22.84 -28.12 -27.71
C CYS A 210 -23.31 -29.51 -27.27
#